data_AF-A0A941PLP9-F1
#
_entry.id   AF-A0A941PLP9-F1
#
_cell.length_a   1.000
_cell.length_b   1.000
_cell.length_c   1.000
_cell.angle_alpha   90.00
_cell.angle_beta   90.00
_cell.angle_gamma   90.00
#
_symmetry.space_group_name_H-M   'P 1'
#
loop_
_entity.id
_entity.type
_entity.pdbx_description
1 polymer ?
#
loop_
_entity_poly.entity_id
_entity_poly.type
_entity_poly.pdbx_seq_one_letter_code
_entity_poly.pdbx_strand_id
1 'polypeptide(L)' 'MLETLELKRTPFHERTSRLSVAQNWRRWAGYMVVGSYDLSLDHEYWAIRDRAALIDVTPLMKYMIEGPDAARLLH' A
#
# COMPACT_ATOMS: atom_id res chain seq x y z
N MET A 1 -1.05 -26.78 10.37
CA MET A 1 0.13 -26.50 9.52
C MET A 1 0.14 -25.00 9.35
N LEU A 2 1.10 -24.31 9.98
CA LEU A 2 1.13 -22.85 10.07
C LEU A 2 1.30 -22.28 8.66
N GLU A 3 0.20 -21.84 8.03
CA GLU A 3 0.26 -20.93 6.90
C GLU A 3 0.83 -19.60 7.41
N THR A 4 2.16 -19.58 7.43
CA THR A 4 3.11 -18.49 7.44
C THR A 4 2.71 -17.23 8.23
N LEU A 5 3.33 -17.03 9.40
CA LEU A 5 3.31 -15.80 10.21
C LEU A 5 3.95 -14.58 9.50
N GLU A 6 4.20 -14.66 8.20
CA GLU A 6 4.90 -13.65 7.41
C GLU A 6 3.92 -12.76 6.63
N LEU A 7 4.28 -11.48 6.51
CA LEU A 7 3.53 -10.53 5.71
C LEU A 7 3.81 -10.72 4.22
N LYS A 8 2.76 -10.61 3.40
CA LYS A 8 2.86 -10.63 1.94
C LYS A 8 3.62 -9.39 1.42
N ARG A 9 4.16 -9.49 0.21
CA ARG A 9 4.83 -8.38 -0.50
C ARG A 9 3.96 -7.89 -1.64
N THR A 10 3.93 -6.58 -1.85
CA THR A 10 3.26 -6.00 -3.03
C THR A 10 4.12 -6.25 -4.28
N PRO A 11 3.54 -6.15 -5.50
CA PRO A 11 4.31 -6.20 -6.75
C PRO A 11 5.40 -5.11 -6.83
N PHE A 12 5.24 -4.00 -6.11
CA PHE A 12 6.20 -2.90 -6.08
C PHE A 12 7.28 -3.05 -4.99
N HIS A 13 7.22 -4.11 -4.17
CA HIS A 13 8.12 -4.28 -3.02
C HIS A 13 9.60 -4.24 -3.39
N GLU A 14 10.02 -4.85 -4.51
CA GLU A 14 11.42 -4.83 -4.94
C GLU A 14 11.94 -3.40 -5.15
N ARG A 15 11.11 -2.52 -5.74
CA ARG A 15 11.49 -1.13 -5.99
C ARG A 15 11.40 -0.28 -4.73
N THR A 16 10.30 -0.38 -3.99
CA THR A 16 10.06 0.46 -2.81
C THR A 16 11.00 0.12 -1.66
N SER A 17 11.39 -1.16 -1.50
CA SER A 17 12.35 -1.58 -0.47
C SER A 17 13.73 -0.96 -0.64
N ARG A 18 14.23 -0.84 -1.86
CA ARG A 18 15.52 -0.20 -2.16
C ARG A 18 15.53 1.31 -1.88
N LEU A 19 14.36 1.95 -1.87
CA LEU A 19 14.21 3.38 -1.63
C LEU A 19 13.90 3.71 -0.16
N SER A 20 13.58 2.72 0.67
CA SER A 20 13.21 2.89 2.08
C SER A 20 14.45 3.15 2.94
N VAL A 21 14.99 4.37 2.89
CA VAL A 21 16.16 4.76 3.71
C VAL A 21 15.81 4.71 5.20
N ALA A 22 14.60 5.14 5.56
CA ALA A 22 14.15 5.11 6.96
C ALA A 22 13.88 3.72 7.52
N GLN A 23 13.75 2.69 6.67
CA GLN A 23 13.38 1.33 7.09
C GLN A 23 12.08 1.28 7.92
N ASN A 24 11.18 2.23 7.68
CA ASN A 24 9.91 2.37 8.39
C ASN A 24 8.87 1.41 7.79
N TRP A 25 8.92 0.14 8.18
CA TRP A 25 8.03 -0.89 7.67
C TRP A 25 6.69 -0.94 8.41
N ARG A 26 5.60 -1.09 7.66
CA ARG A 26 4.23 -1.16 8.21
C ARG A 26 3.49 -2.40 7.71
N ARG A 27 2.58 -2.89 8.56
CA ARG A 27 1.60 -3.92 8.22
C ARG A 27 0.32 -3.27 7.70
N TRP A 28 -0.11 -3.62 6.50
CA TRP A 28 -1.36 -3.14 5.91
C TRP A 28 -2.05 -4.25 5.13
N ALA A 29 -3.28 -4.63 5.55
CA ALA A 29 -4.09 -5.67 4.89
C ALA A 29 -3.34 -7.01 4.65
N GLY A 30 -2.46 -7.39 5.59
CA GLY A 30 -1.63 -8.60 5.47
C GLY A 30 -0.37 -8.45 4.62
N TYR A 31 -0.06 -7.23 4.14
CA TYR A 31 1.16 -6.91 3.40
C TYR A 31 2.16 -6.10 4.25
N MET A 32 3.44 -6.25 3.94
CA MET A 32 4.51 -5.38 4.40
C MET A 32 4.71 -4.24 3.40
N VAL A 33 4.55 -3.01 3.86
CA VAL A 33 4.63 -1.79 3.04
C VAL A 33 5.57 -0.75 3.66
N VAL A 34 6.13 0.13 2.83
CA VAL A 34 6.95 1.25 3.30
C VAL A 34 6.03 2.33 3.88
N GLY A 35 6.32 2.76 5.10
CA GLY A 35 5.60 3.82 5.81
C GLY A 35 6.20 5.21 5.64
N SER A 36 7.49 5.31 5.31
CA SER A 36 8.19 6.49 4.83
C SER A 36 9.48 6.07 4.12
N TYR A 37 9.89 6.83 3.11
CA TYR A 37 11.12 6.61 2.37
C TYR A 37 12.30 7.32 3.03
N ASP A 38 12.09 8.55 3.50
CA ASP A 38 13.09 9.37 4.20
C ASP A 38 12.89 9.35 5.73
N LEU A 39 13.92 9.80 6.46
CA LEU A 39 13.88 9.93 7.92
C LEU A 39 12.87 10.99 8.39
N SER A 40 12.59 12.00 7.55
CA SER A 40 11.52 12.98 7.75
C SER A 40 10.44 12.83 6.69
N LEU A 41 9.23 13.30 6.99
CA LEU A 41 8.10 13.23 6.07
C LEU A 41 8.01 14.45 5.15
N ASP A 42 8.84 15.47 5.33
CA ASP A 42 8.69 16.76 4.64
C ASP A 42 8.76 16.62 3.12
N HIS A 43 9.72 15.85 2.61
CA HIS A 43 9.86 15.62 1.18
C HIS A 43 8.63 14.90 0.59
N GLU A 44 8.16 13.83 1.24
CA GLU A 44 6.98 13.10 0.80
C GLU A 44 5.71 13.96 0.88
N TYR A 45 5.56 14.73 1.96
CA TYR A 45 4.45 15.64 2.18
C TYR A 45 4.38 16.73 1.10
N TRP A 46 5.49 17.43 0.84
CA TRP A 46 5.54 18.48 -0.16
C TRP A 46 5.49 17.93 -1.59
N ALA A 47 5.99 16.71 -1.83
CA ALA A 47 5.79 16.03 -3.11
C ALA A 47 4.30 15.79 -3.40
N ILE A 48 3.52 15.40 -2.39
CA ILE A 48 2.07 15.20 -2.51
C ILE A 48 1.33 16.53 -2.68
N ARG A 49 1.71 17.56 -1.91
CA ARG A 49 0.96 18.84 -1.85
C ARG A 49 1.25 19.78 -3.02
N ASP A 50 2.52 19.90 -3.39
CA ASP A 50 2.98 20.95 -4.31
C ASP A 50 3.52 20.39 -5.63
N ARG A 51 3.66 19.07 -5.74
CA ARG A 51 4.22 18.39 -6.91
C ARG A 51 3.37 17.16 -7.26
N ALA A 52 4.03 16.03 -7.52
CA ALA A 52 3.39 14.75 -7.76
C ALA A 52 4.07 13.68 -6.92
N ALA A 53 3.29 12.69 -6.50
CA ALA A 53 3.75 11.54 -5.76
C ALA A 53 3.10 10.26 -6.30
N LEU A 54 3.79 9.13 -6.16
CA LEU A 54 3.27 7.80 -6.46
C LEU A 54 3.11 7.02 -5.15
N ILE A 55 1.91 6.49 -4.91
CA ILE A 55 1.60 5.73 -3.69
C ILE A 55 1.25 4.30 -4.09
N ASP A 56 1.98 3.33 -3.54
CA ASP A 56 1.62 1.91 -3.68
C ASP A 56 0.42 1.60 -2.78
N VAL A 57 -0.77 1.60 -3.37
CA VAL A 57 -2.02 1.22 -2.73
C VAL A 57 -2.45 -0.21 -3.09
N THR A 58 -1.51 -1.04 -3.54
CA THR A 58 -1.80 -2.43 -3.92
C THR A 58 -2.53 -3.24 -2.83
N PRO A 59 -2.22 -3.10 -1.52
CA PRO A 59 -2.90 -3.84 -0.46
C PRO A 59 -4.40 -3.55 -0.30
N LEU A 60 -4.93 -2.47 -0.88
CA LEU A 60 -6.36 -2.21 -0.85
C LEU A 60 -7.14 -3.34 -1.52
N MET A 61 -8.19 -3.80 -0.84
CA MET A 61 -9.14 -4.75 -1.40
C MET A 61 -9.89 -4.09 -2.56
N LYS A 62 -9.87 -4.75 -3.72
CA LYS A 62 -10.57 -4.30 -4.92
C LYS A 62 -11.62 -5.34 -5.26
N TYR A 63 -12.86 -4.89 -5.39
CA TYR A 63 -14.00 -5.75 -5.72
C TYR A 63 -14.63 -5.27 -7.02
N MET A 64 -15.00 -6.24 -7.86
CA MET A 64 -15.89 -6.02 -9.00
C MET A 64 -17.19 -6.75 -8.66
N ILE A 65 -18.29 -6.02 -8.61
CA ILE A 65 -19.62 -6.55 -8.28
C ILE A 65 -20.48 -6.40 -9.52
N GLU A 66 -21.03 -7.50 -10.02
CA GLU A 66 -21.76 -7.56 -11.29
C GLU A 66 -23.08 -8.31 -11.13
N GLY A 67 -24.03 -8.04 -12.02
CA GLY A 67 -25.33 -8.69 -12.07
C GLY A 67 -26.51 -7.71 -12.00
N PRO A 68 -27.73 -8.14 -12.37
CA PRO A 68 -28.91 -7.27 -12.43
C PRO A 68 -29.22 -6.55 -11.12
N ASP A 69 -28.90 -7.20 -9.99
CA ASP A 69 -29.17 -6.71 -8.64
C ASP A 69 -27.93 -6.11 -7.94
N ALA A 70 -26.82 -5.89 -8.65
CA ALA A 70 -25.58 -5.41 -8.03
C ALA A 70 -25.75 -4.11 -7.23
N ALA A 71 -26.58 -3.18 -7.72
CA ALA A 71 -26.89 -1.94 -7.02
C ALA A 71 -27.68 -2.19 -5.71
N ARG A 72 -28.55 -3.20 -5.68
CA ARG A 72 -29.35 -3.55 -4.50
C ARG A 72 -28.49 -4.09 -3.34
N LEU A 73 -27.31 -4.64 -3.63
CA LEU A 73 -26.34 -5.08 -2.60
C LEU A 73 -25.67 -3.90 -1.86
N LEU A 74 -25.62 -2.71 -2.47
CA LEU A 74 -24.88 -1.56 -1.96
C LEU A 74 -25.72 -0.57 -1.12
N HIS A 75 -27.04 -0.80 -1.04
CA HIS A 75 -28.00 0.01 -0.29
C HIS A 75 -28.25 -0.56 1.11
#